data_AF-A0AAW8FAH5-F1
#
_entry.id   AF-A0AAW8FAH5-F1
#
_cell.length_a   1.000
_cell.length_b   1.000
_cell.length_c   1.000
_cell.angle_alpha   90.00
_cell.angle_beta   90.00
_cell.angle_gamma   90.00
#
_symmetry.space_group_name_H-M   'P 1'
#
loop_
_entity.id
_entity.type
_entity.pdbx_description
1 polymer ?
#
loop_
_entity_poly.entity_id
_entity_poly.type
_entity_poly.pdbx_seq_one_letter_code
_entity_poly.pdbx_strand_id
1 'polypeptide(L)'
;MSMRKRAVAMVTAALLGAGTLGLAVAPTASAASYHGIDGNGVVSDDWQDEENLGVDDYADSNATALWQSVLYADGAKWQDEDGDWHNYSKSQIDGSFGPETESATQWWQENYGLTDNDGVVTDQSWEFAQQWLHGPVSGGGVRYDGDQRDVDFKRVSGKYRVKLKGTGPWRIAYYDQVG
;
A
#
# COMPACT_ATOMS: atom_id res chain seq x y z
N MET A 1 13.16 -14.10 -18.96
CA MET A 1 14.06 -13.74 -17.84
C MET A 1 13.61 -14.52 -16.60
N SER A 2 14.56 -15.08 -15.85
CA SER A 2 14.36 -16.16 -14.87
C SER A 2 13.63 -15.72 -13.59
N MET A 3 12.54 -16.41 -13.23
CA MET A 3 11.96 -16.37 -11.88
C MET A 3 12.98 -16.92 -10.87
N ARG A 4 13.45 -16.09 -9.93
CA ARG A 4 14.23 -16.56 -8.78
C ARG A 4 13.29 -16.85 -7.61
N LYS A 5 12.82 -18.10 -7.55
CA LYS A 5 12.17 -18.67 -6.38
C LYS A 5 13.14 -18.57 -5.18
N ARG A 6 12.86 -17.69 -4.23
CA ARG A 6 13.53 -17.72 -2.92
C ARG A 6 12.71 -18.62 -2.00
N ALA A 7 13.11 -19.89 -1.94
CA ALA A 7 12.67 -20.80 -0.90
C ALA A 7 13.25 -20.30 0.45
N VAL A 8 12.39 -19.83 1.34
CA VAL A 8 12.76 -19.61 2.73
C VAL A 8 12.47 -20.91 3.48
N ALA A 9 13.53 -21.69 3.68
CA ALA A 9 13.51 -22.85 4.56
C ALA A 9 13.42 -22.34 6.02
N MET A 10 12.28 -22.53 6.67
CA MET A 10 12.18 -22.35 8.12
C MET A 10 12.69 -23.61 8.82
N VAL A 11 13.88 -23.51 9.40
CA VAL A 11 14.43 -24.53 10.31
C VAL A 11 13.59 -24.48 11.60
N THR A 12 12.89 -25.57 11.87
CA THR A 12 12.25 -25.83 13.17
C THR A 12 13.35 -26.24 14.16
N ALA A 13 13.65 -25.38 15.13
CA ALA A 13 14.48 -25.74 16.27
C ALA A 13 13.59 -26.04 17.48
N ALA A 14 13.29 -27.32 17.67
CA ALA A 14 12.88 -27.85 18.97
C ALA A 14 14.14 -28.16 19.78
N LEU A 15 14.28 -27.59 20.98
CA LEU A 15 15.33 -27.98 21.92
C LEU A 15 14.71 -28.27 23.29
N LEU A 16 14.39 -29.56 23.49
CA LEU A 16 14.35 -30.21 24.80
C LEU A 16 15.70 -30.93 24.97
N GLY A 17 16.47 -30.60 25.99
CA GLY A 17 17.67 -31.37 26.33
C GLY A 17 18.62 -30.65 27.30
N ALA A 18 18.80 -31.23 28.48
CA ALA A 18 19.63 -30.74 29.57
C ALA A 18 21.14 -31.01 29.33
N GLY A 19 22.01 -30.10 29.80
CA GLY A 19 23.40 -30.40 30.13
C GLY A 19 24.47 -29.61 29.36
N THR A 20 25.36 -28.98 30.12
CA THR A 20 26.59 -28.25 29.77
C THR A 20 26.44 -26.75 29.43
N LEU A 21 27.06 -25.93 30.28
CA LEU A 21 27.12 -24.47 30.25
C LEU A 21 27.99 -24.00 29.08
N GLY A 22 27.37 -23.66 27.96
CA GLY A 22 27.92 -22.77 26.95
C GLY A 22 26.90 -21.66 26.71
N LEU A 23 27.15 -20.45 27.23
CA LEU A 23 26.34 -19.28 26.88
C LEU A 23 26.64 -18.89 25.43
N ALA A 24 26.05 -19.62 24.48
CA ALA A 24 25.89 -19.12 23.13
C ALA A 24 24.89 -17.96 23.21
N VAL A 25 25.40 -16.73 23.18
CA VAL A 25 24.56 -15.56 22.95
C VAL A 25 24.05 -15.70 21.52
N ALA A 26 22.82 -16.20 21.36
CA ALA A 26 22.16 -16.18 20.07
C ALA A 26 22.12 -14.70 19.60
N PRO A 27 22.44 -14.41 18.33
CA PRO A 27 22.22 -13.07 17.81
C PRO A 27 20.75 -12.73 18.07
N THR A 28 20.50 -11.62 18.77
CA THR A 28 19.15 -11.10 18.88
C THR A 28 18.71 -10.80 17.46
N ALA A 29 17.84 -11.64 16.89
CA ALA A 29 17.19 -11.32 15.63
C ALA A 29 16.37 -10.06 15.88
N SER A 30 16.93 -8.90 15.55
CA SER A 30 16.14 -7.68 15.47
C SER A 30 15.10 -7.96 14.40
N ALA A 31 13.81 -7.84 14.74
CA ALA A 31 12.80 -7.74 13.71
C ALA A 31 13.22 -6.62 12.75
N ALA A 32 13.10 -6.85 11.44
CA ALA A 32 13.32 -5.79 10.47
C ALA A 32 12.41 -4.61 10.84
N SER A 33 12.93 -3.38 10.69
CA SER A 33 12.14 -2.17 10.86
C SER A 33 10.90 -2.24 9.98
N TYR A 34 9.78 -1.74 10.50
CA TYR A 34 8.55 -1.66 9.72
C TYR A 34 8.76 -0.74 8.50
N HIS A 35 8.27 -1.15 7.34
CA HIS A 35 8.42 -0.41 6.09
C HIS A 35 7.14 -0.51 5.24
N GLY A 36 6.16 0.29 5.60
CA GLY A 36 4.84 0.33 4.97
C GLY A 36 4.08 1.56 5.43
N ILE A 37 2.90 1.78 4.88
CA ILE A 37 2.07 2.94 5.20
C ILE A 37 1.63 2.88 6.66
N ASP A 38 1.89 3.94 7.43
CA ASP A 38 1.45 4.05 8.80
C ASP A 38 0.80 5.40 9.12
N GLY A 39 0.89 5.85 10.36
CA GLY A 39 0.06 6.95 10.83
C GLY A 39 -0.34 6.82 12.30
N ASN A 40 -0.56 7.96 12.92
CA ASN A 40 -0.87 8.05 14.35
C ASN A 40 -1.69 9.30 14.66
N GLY A 41 -2.58 9.21 15.65
CA GLY A 41 -3.40 10.35 16.05
C GLY A 41 -4.63 10.51 15.17
N VAL A 42 -4.82 11.70 14.56
CA VAL A 42 -5.90 11.89 13.58
C VAL A 42 -5.57 11.11 12.31
N VAL A 43 -6.53 10.92 11.39
CA VAL A 43 -6.29 10.13 10.16
C VAL A 43 -6.08 11.01 8.94
N SER A 44 -6.45 12.28 9.04
CA SER A 44 -6.31 13.25 7.97
C SER A 44 -4.87 13.78 7.80
N ASP A 45 -3.94 13.26 8.59
CA ASP A 45 -2.50 13.58 8.61
C ASP A 45 -1.64 12.31 8.64
N ASP A 46 -2.16 11.19 8.15
CA ASP A 46 -1.48 9.90 8.24
C ASP A 46 -0.50 9.61 7.10
N TRP A 47 -0.65 10.24 5.94
CA TRP A 47 0.10 9.84 4.73
C TRP A 47 1.15 10.85 4.27
N GLN A 48 1.41 11.91 5.04
CA GLN A 48 2.30 13.01 4.63
C GLN A 48 3.80 12.68 4.63
N ASP A 49 4.21 11.56 5.21
CA ASP A 49 5.60 11.08 5.27
C ASP A 49 5.82 9.76 4.51
N GLU A 50 4.88 9.44 3.62
CA GLU A 50 4.88 8.20 2.84
C GLU A 50 5.82 8.28 1.64
N GLU A 51 6.42 7.15 1.29
CA GLU A 51 7.34 7.06 0.16
C GLU A 51 6.63 7.30 -1.18
N ASN A 52 7.40 7.73 -2.18
CA ASN A 52 6.91 7.87 -3.55
C ASN A 52 6.48 6.51 -4.12
N LEU A 53 5.39 6.49 -4.90
CA LEU A 53 4.97 5.32 -5.67
C LEU A 53 4.97 5.62 -7.15
N GLY A 54 5.51 4.71 -7.95
CA GLY A 54 5.53 4.85 -9.39
C GLY A 54 5.95 3.56 -10.08
N VAL A 55 6.08 3.63 -11.40
CA VAL A 55 6.56 2.50 -12.22
C VAL A 55 7.98 2.04 -11.83
N ASP A 56 8.80 2.95 -11.30
CA ASP A 56 10.16 2.68 -10.84
C ASP A 56 10.27 2.50 -9.30
N ASP A 57 9.23 2.89 -8.55
CA ASP A 57 9.24 2.97 -7.08
C ASP A 57 8.10 2.16 -6.48
N TYR A 58 8.45 1.05 -5.81
CA TYR A 58 7.51 0.14 -5.13
C TYR A 58 6.34 -0.33 -6.02
N ALA A 59 6.63 -0.52 -7.31
CA ALA A 59 5.66 -0.88 -8.33
C ALA A 59 4.88 -2.18 -8.03
N ASP A 60 5.44 -3.11 -7.25
CA ASP A 60 4.75 -4.33 -6.81
C ASP A 60 4.60 -4.34 -5.27
N SER A 61 3.56 -3.69 -4.74
CA SER A 61 3.41 -3.52 -3.30
C SER A 61 1.96 -3.41 -2.81
N ASN A 62 1.74 -3.74 -1.53
CA ASN A 62 0.46 -3.49 -0.88
C ASN A 62 0.22 -1.99 -0.64
N ALA A 63 1.27 -1.17 -0.58
CA ALA A 63 1.17 0.29 -0.59
C ALA A 63 0.57 0.79 -1.91
N THR A 64 1.03 0.25 -3.05
CA THR A 64 0.40 0.49 -4.36
C THR A 64 -1.07 0.10 -4.37
N ALA A 65 -1.45 -1.03 -3.78
CA ALA A 65 -2.86 -1.39 -3.69
C ALA A 65 -3.70 -0.40 -2.86
N LEU A 66 -3.10 0.23 -1.85
CA LEU A 66 -3.76 1.31 -1.09
C LEU A 66 -4.00 2.52 -2.00
N TRP A 67 -2.99 2.96 -2.76
CA TRP A 67 -3.16 4.03 -3.73
C TRP A 67 -4.18 3.71 -4.83
N GLN A 68 -4.15 2.50 -5.39
CA GLN A 68 -5.15 2.06 -6.37
C GLN A 68 -6.59 2.08 -5.81
N SER A 69 -6.75 1.92 -4.50
CA SER A 69 -8.05 2.06 -3.83
C SER A 69 -8.53 3.52 -3.82
N VAL A 70 -7.63 4.49 -3.67
CA VAL A 70 -7.91 5.92 -3.82
C VAL A 70 -8.36 6.24 -5.24
N LEU A 71 -7.60 5.81 -6.25
CA LEU A 71 -7.97 5.99 -7.67
C LEU A 71 -9.36 5.42 -7.99
N TYR A 72 -9.67 4.24 -7.44
CA TYR A 72 -10.98 3.62 -7.58
C TYR A 72 -12.10 4.39 -6.86
N ALA A 73 -11.81 4.93 -5.66
CA ALA A 73 -12.74 5.70 -4.85
C ALA A 73 -13.16 7.00 -5.55
N ASP A 74 -12.18 7.71 -6.11
CA ASP A 74 -12.39 8.97 -6.81
C ASP A 74 -12.89 8.79 -8.25
N GLY A 75 -12.89 7.55 -8.74
CA GLY A 75 -13.35 7.23 -10.09
C GLY A 75 -12.41 7.78 -11.16
N ALA A 76 -11.10 7.67 -10.90
CA ALA A 76 -10.05 8.02 -11.83
C ALA A 76 -10.23 7.32 -13.19
N LYS A 77 -9.62 7.87 -14.22
CA LYS A 77 -9.65 7.30 -15.57
C LYS A 77 -8.24 7.09 -16.07
N TRP A 78 -8.05 6.04 -16.86
CA TRP A 78 -6.78 5.76 -17.52
C TRP A 78 -6.99 5.69 -19.03
N GLN A 79 -5.93 5.98 -19.78
CA GLN A 79 -5.93 5.92 -21.23
C GLN A 79 -5.20 4.66 -21.68
N ASP A 80 -5.79 3.91 -22.62
CA ASP A 80 -5.15 2.74 -23.22
C ASP A 80 -4.18 3.12 -24.36
N GLU A 81 -3.54 2.10 -24.94
CA GLU A 81 -2.58 2.27 -26.05
C GLU A 81 -3.22 2.87 -27.31
N ASP A 82 -4.53 2.74 -27.48
CA ASP A 82 -5.29 3.28 -28.61
C ASP A 82 -5.74 4.73 -28.36
N GLY A 83 -5.56 5.24 -27.13
CA GLY A 83 -5.94 6.59 -26.72
C GLY A 83 -7.35 6.69 -26.14
N ASP A 84 -8.04 5.56 -25.92
CA ASP A 84 -9.37 5.52 -25.37
C ASP A 84 -9.35 5.60 -23.83
N TRP A 85 -10.29 6.36 -23.28
CA TRP A 85 -10.41 6.55 -21.83
C TRP A 85 -11.30 5.48 -21.19
N HIS A 86 -10.77 4.85 -20.14
CA HIS A 86 -11.44 3.81 -19.37
C HIS A 86 -11.59 4.25 -17.91
N ASN A 87 -12.67 3.83 -17.26
CA ASN A 87 -12.83 4.05 -15.83
C ASN A 87 -11.95 3.09 -15.04
N TYR A 88 -11.24 3.61 -14.04
CA TYR A 88 -10.49 2.79 -13.11
C TYR A 88 -11.45 1.94 -12.27
N SER A 89 -11.12 0.66 -12.13
CA SER A 89 -12.04 -0.34 -11.59
C SER A 89 -11.43 -1.06 -10.39
N LYS A 90 -12.30 -1.59 -9.53
CA LYS A 90 -11.89 -2.44 -8.39
C LYS A 90 -11.01 -3.62 -8.79
N SER A 91 -11.12 -4.07 -10.04
CA SER A 91 -10.33 -5.18 -10.55
C SER A 91 -8.87 -4.82 -10.86
N GLN A 92 -8.51 -3.54 -10.82
CA GLN A 92 -7.15 -3.05 -10.98
C GLN A 92 -6.44 -2.82 -9.62
N ILE A 93 -7.13 -3.02 -8.49
CA ILE A 93 -6.53 -2.95 -7.15
C ILE A 93 -5.74 -4.24 -6.87
N ASP A 94 -4.63 -4.45 -7.56
CA ASP A 94 -3.81 -5.66 -7.50
C ASP A 94 -2.42 -5.46 -6.88
N GLY A 95 -2.07 -4.23 -6.54
CA GLY A 95 -0.77 -3.85 -6.01
C GLY A 95 0.30 -3.65 -7.08
N SER A 96 -0.06 -3.62 -8.36
CA SER A 96 0.85 -3.41 -9.49
C SER A 96 0.72 -1.99 -10.08
N PHE A 97 1.78 -1.19 -9.96
CA PHE A 97 1.89 0.16 -10.52
C PHE A 97 2.34 0.08 -11.98
N GLY A 98 1.45 -0.40 -12.84
CA GLY A 98 1.65 -0.45 -14.29
C GLY A 98 1.15 0.80 -15.02
N PRO A 99 1.19 0.79 -16.37
CA PRO A 99 0.78 1.94 -17.20
C PRO A 99 -0.65 2.43 -16.95
N GLU A 100 -1.58 1.52 -16.64
CA GLU A 100 -2.96 1.90 -16.30
C GLU A 100 -3.04 2.68 -14.98
N THR A 101 -2.24 2.29 -13.98
CA THR A 101 -2.20 2.96 -12.67
C THR A 101 -1.46 4.30 -12.76
N GLU A 102 -0.38 4.36 -13.53
CA GLU A 102 0.34 5.60 -13.83
C GLU A 102 -0.55 6.61 -14.55
N SER A 103 -1.20 6.19 -15.63
CA SER A 103 -2.15 7.04 -16.38
C SER A 103 -3.33 7.49 -15.52
N ALA A 104 -3.88 6.61 -14.66
CA ALA A 104 -4.93 6.99 -13.73
C ALA A 104 -4.45 7.96 -12.64
N THR A 105 -3.21 7.80 -12.16
CA THR A 105 -2.60 8.72 -11.19
C THR A 105 -2.41 10.10 -11.81
N GLN A 106 -1.88 10.16 -13.02
CA GLN A 106 -1.75 11.41 -13.76
C GLN A 106 -3.10 12.09 -13.95
N TRP A 107 -4.11 11.35 -14.43
CA TRP A 107 -5.46 11.89 -14.59
C TRP A 107 -6.03 12.43 -13.28
N TRP A 108 -5.83 11.70 -12.18
CA TRP A 108 -6.28 12.10 -10.84
C TRP A 108 -5.59 13.40 -10.40
N GLN A 109 -4.27 13.48 -10.55
CA GLN A 109 -3.49 14.68 -10.23
C GLN A 109 -3.96 15.90 -11.02
N GLU A 110 -4.18 15.73 -12.33
CA GLU A 110 -4.72 16.79 -13.20
C GLU A 110 -6.14 17.20 -12.80
N ASN A 111 -7.00 16.23 -12.47
CA ASN A 111 -8.38 16.47 -12.08
C ASN A 111 -8.49 17.30 -10.79
N TYR A 112 -7.60 17.07 -9.82
CA TYR A 112 -7.53 17.85 -8.59
C TYR A 112 -6.61 19.09 -8.68
N GLY A 113 -5.99 19.33 -9.83
CA GLY A 113 -5.16 20.51 -10.08
C GLY A 113 -3.85 20.52 -9.27
N LEU A 114 -3.27 19.34 -9.03
CA LEU A 114 -1.97 19.22 -8.38
C LEU A 114 -0.85 19.70 -9.30
N THR A 115 0.24 20.19 -8.70
CA THR A 115 1.40 20.67 -9.46
C THR A 115 2.28 19.52 -9.95
N ASP A 116 2.37 18.45 -9.17
CA ASP A 116 3.00 17.20 -9.55
C ASP A 116 1.95 16.33 -10.26
N ASN A 117 1.99 16.33 -11.60
CA ASN A 117 1.03 15.64 -12.47
C ASN A 117 1.72 14.71 -13.48
N ASP A 118 2.79 14.06 -13.05
CA ASP A 118 3.63 13.17 -13.85
C ASP A 118 3.22 11.70 -13.75
N GLY A 119 2.14 11.38 -13.01
CA GLY A 119 1.70 10.01 -12.79
C GLY A 119 2.46 9.27 -11.69
N VAL A 120 3.35 9.96 -10.97
CA VAL A 120 4.06 9.45 -9.79
C VAL A 120 3.38 9.99 -8.53
N VAL A 121 3.10 9.11 -7.58
CA VAL A 121 2.56 9.50 -6.27
C VAL A 121 3.71 10.07 -5.45
N THR A 122 3.60 11.35 -5.10
CA THR A 122 4.54 12.07 -4.24
C THR A 122 3.82 12.59 -2.99
N ASP A 123 4.56 13.22 -2.08
CA ASP A 123 4.03 13.88 -0.88
C ASP A 123 2.76 14.70 -1.17
N GLN A 124 2.72 15.47 -2.26
CA GLN A 124 1.56 16.29 -2.61
C GLN A 124 0.31 15.44 -2.88
N SER A 125 0.47 14.29 -3.54
CA SER A 125 -0.63 13.39 -3.83
C SER A 125 -1.17 12.75 -2.55
N TRP A 126 -0.28 12.35 -1.65
CA TRP A 126 -0.64 11.79 -0.35
C TRP A 126 -1.33 12.81 0.57
N GLU A 127 -0.74 14.00 0.71
CA GLU A 127 -1.28 15.11 1.50
C GLU A 127 -2.66 15.56 0.99
N PHE A 128 -2.90 15.49 -0.32
CA PHE A 128 -4.22 15.78 -0.87
C PHE A 128 -5.22 14.67 -0.52
N ALA A 129 -4.87 13.41 -0.81
CA ALA A 129 -5.76 12.27 -0.61
C ALA A 129 -6.15 12.09 0.88
N GLN A 130 -5.20 12.25 1.81
CA GLN A 130 -5.47 12.01 3.24
C GLN A 130 -6.57 12.90 3.83
N GLN A 131 -6.86 14.06 3.23
CA GLN A 131 -7.91 14.97 3.68
C GLN A 131 -9.31 14.32 3.64
N TRP A 132 -9.47 13.27 2.82
CA TRP A 132 -10.69 12.49 2.65
C TRP A 132 -10.76 11.26 3.57
N LEU A 133 -9.80 11.10 4.48
CA LEU A 133 -9.81 10.01 5.47
C LEU A 133 -10.67 10.37 6.69
N HIS A 134 -11.50 9.40 7.10
CA HIS A 134 -12.37 9.49 8.26
C HIS A 134 -12.20 8.28 9.19
N GLY A 135 -12.21 8.55 10.49
CA GLY A 135 -12.00 7.55 11.55
C GLY A 135 -10.80 7.86 12.44
N PRO A 136 -10.14 6.85 13.04
CA PRO A 136 -10.50 5.44 13.01
C PRO A 136 -11.70 5.17 13.92
N VAL A 137 -12.64 4.35 13.46
CA VAL A 137 -13.71 3.84 14.33
C VAL A 137 -13.24 2.61 15.11
N SER A 138 -14.06 2.14 16.06
CA SER A 138 -13.77 0.93 16.85
C SER A 138 -13.34 -0.24 15.95
N GLY A 139 -12.22 -0.88 16.29
CA GLY A 139 -11.62 -1.95 15.47
C GLY A 139 -10.67 -1.46 14.37
N GLY A 140 -10.35 -0.16 14.34
CA GLY A 140 -9.36 0.44 13.45
C GLY A 140 -9.85 0.69 12.03
N GLY A 141 -11.16 0.72 11.79
CA GLY A 141 -11.71 1.02 10.46
C GLY A 141 -11.46 2.47 10.10
N VAL A 142 -10.89 2.70 8.91
CA VAL A 142 -10.68 4.04 8.33
C VAL A 142 -11.42 4.05 7.00
N ARG A 143 -12.20 5.09 6.73
CA ARG A 143 -12.93 5.25 5.47
C ARG A 143 -12.27 6.37 4.68
N TYR A 144 -12.08 6.14 3.39
CA TYR A 144 -11.76 7.19 2.44
C TYR A 144 -13.04 7.56 1.69
N ASP A 145 -13.46 8.81 1.82
CA ASP A 145 -14.65 9.37 1.16
C ASP A 145 -14.25 9.94 -0.20
N GLY A 146 -14.26 9.08 -1.22
CA GLY A 146 -13.87 9.47 -2.57
C GLY A 146 -15.04 10.03 -3.39
N ASP A 147 -14.72 10.79 -4.42
CA ASP A 147 -15.70 11.55 -5.22
C ASP A 147 -16.83 10.70 -5.83
N GLN A 148 -16.54 9.45 -6.16
CA GLN A 148 -17.53 8.53 -6.73
C GLN A 148 -18.05 7.49 -5.76
N ARG A 149 -17.23 7.08 -4.79
CA ARG A 149 -17.54 6.01 -3.85
C ARG A 149 -16.56 6.02 -2.69
N ASP A 150 -17.00 5.40 -1.61
CA ASP A 150 -16.13 5.17 -0.47
C ASP A 150 -15.34 3.87 -0.58
N VAL A 151 -14.14 3.87 -0.02
CA VAL A 151 -13.38 2.66 0.23
C VAL A 151 -12.97 2.56 1.70
N ASP A 152 -12.94 1.34 2.21
CA ASP A 152 -12.54 1.07 3.59
C ASP A 152 -11.08 0.61 3.63
N PHE A 153 -10.34 1.15 4.59
CA PHE A 153 -9.04 0.72 5.07
C PHE A 153 -9.13 0.24 6.52
N LYS A 154 -8.02 -0.30 7.04
CA LYS A 154 -7.84 -0.46 8.49
C LYS A 154 -6.50 0.08 8.95
N ARG A 155 -6.51 0.89 10.01
CA ARG A 155 -5.32 1.28 10.78
C ARG A 155 -5.31 0.53 12.11
N VAL A 156 -4.40 -0.43 12.27
CA VAL A 156 -4.28 -1.24 13.50
C VAL A 156 -2.86 -1.13 14.03
N SER A 157 -2.73 -0.55 15.23
CA SER A 157 -1.43 -0.24 15.85
C SER A 157 -0.57 0.62 14.91
N GLY A 158 -1.17 1.68 14.35
CA GLY A 158 -0.56 2.62 13.40
C GLY A 158 -0.50 2.11 11.95
N LYS A 159 -0.49 0.81 11.73
CA LYS A 159 -0.24 0.23 10.39
C LYS A 159 -1.48 0.19 9.53
N TYR A 160 -1.41 0.75 8.33
CA TYR A 160 -2.48 0.67 7.35
C TYR A 160 -2.61 -0.72 6.75
N ARG A 161 -3.83 -1.06 6.40
CA ARG A 161 -4.19 -2.32 5.76
C ARG A 161 -5.22 -2.08 4.66
N VAL A 162 -5.00 -2.77 3.55
CA VAL A 162 -5.80 -2.71 2.34
C VAL A 162 -6.31 -4.09 1.95
N LYS A 163 -7.33 -4.15 1.08
CA LYS A 163 -7.78 -5.37 0.42
C LYS A 163 -7.39 -5.32 -1.05
N LEU A 164 -6.64 -6.33 -1.49
CA LEU A 164 -6.31 -6.51 -2.89
C LEU A 164 -7.42 -7.29 -3.60
N LYS A 165 -7.48 -7.15 -4.92
CA LYS A 165 -8.35 -7.92 -5.82
C LYS A 165 -8.21 -9.40 -5.54
N GLY A 166 -9.36 -10.08 -5.39
CA GLY A 166 -9.38 -11.52 -5.17
C GLY A 166 -8.87 -11.97 -3.79
N THR A 167 -8.43 -11.04 -2.94
CA THR A 167 -8.03 -11.34 -1.57
C THR A 167 -9.20 -11.05 -0.62
N GLY A 168 -9.61 -12.07 0.15
CA GLY A 168 -10.57 -11.92 1.24
C GLY A 168 -10.03 -11.17 2.48
N PRO A 169 -8.78 -11.42 2.93
CA PRO A 169 -8.25 -10.81 4.16
C PRO A 169 -7.62 -9.44 3.93
N TRP A 170 -7.56 -8.64 5.00
CA TRP A 170 -6.79 -7.40 5.05
C TRP A 170 -5.28 -7.68 5.06
N ARG A 171 -4.52 -6.94 4.24
CA ARG A 171 -3.07 -7.02 4.15
C ARG A 171 -2.44 -5.72 4.60
N ILE A 172 -1.34 -5.78 5.32
CA ILE A 172 -0.61 -4.57 5.72
C ILE A 172 -0.04 -3.93 4.45
N ALA A 173 -0.18 -2.61 4.34
CA ALA A 173 0.24 -1.80 3.20
C ALA A 173 1.78 -1.61 3.18
N TYR A 174 2.51 -2.72 3.10
CA TYR A 174 3.95 -2.73 2.96
C TYR A 174 4.40 -2.25 1.58
N TYR A 175 5.54 -1.57 1.53
CA TYR A 175 6.22 -1.16 0.30
C TYR A 175 7.00 -2.30 -0.36
N ASP A 176 7.45 -3.28 0.43
CA ASP A 176 8.38 -4.33 -0.02
C ASP A 176 7.70 -5.68 -0.36
N GLN A 177 6.36 -5.73 -0.35
CA GLN A 177 5.60 -6.98 -0.47
C GLN A 177 4.23 -6.73 -1.08
N VAL A 178 3.79 -7.69 -1.90
CA VAL A 178 2.42 -7.81 -2.41
C VAL A 178 1.87 -9.19 -2.09
N GLY A 179 0.63 -9.31 -1.59
CA GLY A 179 -0.03 -10.63 -1.36
C GLY A 179 -1.02 -10.73 -0.21
#